data_AF-A0A5J6F3G8-F1
#
_entry.id   AF-A0A5J6F3G8-F1
#
_cell.length_a   1.000
_cell.length_b   1.000
_cell.length_c   1.000
_cell.angle_alpha   90.00
_cell.angle_beta   90.00
_cell.angle_gamma   90.00
#
_symmetry.space_group_name_H-M   'P 1'
#
loop_
_entity.id
_entity.type
_entity.pdbx_description
1 polymer ?
#
loop_
_entity_poly.entity_id
_entity_poly.type
_entity_poly.pdbx_seq_one_letter_code
_entity_poly.pdbx_strand_id
1 'polypeptide(L)'
;MLTAPLDDHAQLRPLEPWQAPEFLAHIDRARPLVDPWIPWASLTTDLATATATLQRYADLSSADNGRIYGIWLDGVLVGGVMFTRFDTSSGVCELGCWLEEAGQGHGLVTRACRALIDWAFTERGMNRVEWWASAGNTRSTASARRLGMTRDGVLRQRYPYRGLRHDSEVWSVLAQEWPPAGDRSAPSSGDRAEIDRLADLFMGSFTNTGGRHPDLQVIRELFVPEGTIVSNTGNDPVIMDLDAFIEPRQRMLTDGTLTEFSEWEVSARTEIFGSVAHRFSEYRKSGTRDGVRFEGHGHKTTQFLRTRAGWRMSSMAWDDAPHRLPG
;
A
#
# COMPACT_ATOMS: atom_id res chain seq x y z
N MET A 1 8.05 25.63 4.63
CA MET A 1 8.48 24.29 5.05
C MET A 1 8.04 23.30 3.98
N LEU A 2 8.96 22.56 3.36
CA LEU A 2 8.60 21.54 2.37
C LEU A 2 8.10 20.30 3.11
N THR A 3 6.87 19.89 2.81
CA THR A 3 6.21 18.70 3.35
C THR A 3 6.05 17.68 2.24
N ALA A 4 6.25 16.40 2.52
CA ALA A 4 5.99 15.32 1.56
C ALA A 4 4.77 14.50 2.00
N PRO A 5 3.74 14.32 1.15
CA PRO A 5 2.60 13.50 1.48
C PRO A 5 3.02 12.01 1.60
N LEU A 6 2.45 11.31 2.58
CA LEU A 6 2.55 9.85 2.71
C LEU A 6 1.25 9.18 2.26
N ASP A 7 0.10 9.78 2.56
CA ASP A 7 -1.25 9.56 1.97
C ASP A 7 -2.11 10.82 2.18
N ASP A 8 -3.43 10.68 1.99
CA ASP A 8 -4.44 11.73 2.18
C ASP A 8 -4.51 12.27 3.61
N HIS A 9 -4.06 11.50 4.61
CA HIS A 9 -4.15 11.82 6.05
C HIS A 9 -2.78 11.99 6.72
N ALA A 10 -1.70 11.60 6.04
CA ALA A 10 -0.38 11.53 6.61
C ALA A 10 0.67 12.27 5.77
N GLN A 11 1.58 12.93 6.47
CA GLN A 11 2.65 13.71 5.86
C GLN A 11 3.97 13.56 6.61
N LEU A 12 5.05 13.70 5.87
CA LEU A 12 6.42 13.75 6.37
C LEU A 12 6.88 15.20 6.42
N ARG A 13 7.40 15.64 7.57
CA ARG A 13 7.87 17.02 7.78
C ARG A 13 9.22 17.00 8.52
N PRO A 14 10.17 17.89 8.21
CA PRO A 14 11.35 18.07 9.06
C PRO A 14 10.94 18.31 10.53
N LEU A 15 11.73 17.80 11.48
CA LEU A 15 11.59 18.23 12.88
C LEU A 15 12.67 19.26 13.20
N GLU A 16 12.22 20.42 13.64
CA GLU A 16 13.06 21.59 13.95
C GLU A 16 13.07 21.87 15.46
N PRO A 17 14.10 22.54 16.00
CA PRO A 17 14.24 22.76 17.44
C PRO A 17 13.03 23.40 18.14
N TRP A 18 12.30 24.30 17.45
CA TRP A 18 11.11 24.95 18.01
C TRP A 18 9.94 23.98 18.26
N GLN A 19 9.97 22.78 17.66
CA GLN A 19 8.98 21.72 17.84
C GLN A 19 9.29 20.81 19.04
N ALA A 20 10.31 21.13 19.85
CA ALA A 20 10.72 20.32 21.00
C ALA A 20 9.58 19.97 21.99
N PRO A 21 8.62 20.86 22.32
CA PRO A 21 7.50 20.49 23.19
C PRO A 21 6.63 19.37 22.60
N GLU A 22 6.35 19.44 21.30
CA GLU A 22 5.55 18.44 20.61
C GLU A 22 6.32 17.13 20.43
N PHE A 23 7.60 17.23 20.08
CA PHE A 23 8.48 16.07 19.99
C PHE A 23 8.57 15.33 21.33
N LEU A 24 8.75 16.05 22.44
CA LEU A 24 8.76 15.46 23.77
C LEU A 24 7.44 14.74 24.09
N ALA A 25 6.31 15.41 23.87
CA ALA A 25 4.99 14.83 24.12
C ALA A 25 4.76 13.55 23.29
N HIS A 26 5.27 13.50 22.06
CA HIS A 26 5.27 12.30 21.24
C HIS A 26 6.22 11.21 21.77
N ILE A 27 7.45 11.56 22.15
CA ILE A 27 8.42 10.61 22.68
C ILE A 27 7.88 9.91 23.94
N ASP A 28 7.15 10.61 24.80
CA ASP A 28 6.53 10.02 25.99
C ASP A 28 5.48 8.96 25.63
N ARG A 29 4.69 9.19 24.56
CA ARG A 29 3.73 8.19 24.04
C ARG A 29 4.43 7.01 23.37
N ALA A 30 5.55 7.25 22.67
CA ALA A 30 6.32 6.21 21.97
C ALA A 30 7.22 5.37 22.89
N ARG A 31 7.56 5.87 24.09
CA ARG A 31 8.54 5.29 25.02
C ARG A 31 8.36 3.78 25.27
N PRO A 32 7.14 3.24 25.53
CA PRO A 32 6.97 1.81 25.79
C PRO A 32 7.39 0.91 24.62
N LEU A 33 7.30 1.41 23.38
CA LEU A 33 7.58 0.65 22.17
C LEU A 33 9.03 0.77 21.71
N VAL A 34 9.69 1.90 21.99
CA VAL A 34 11.02 2.20 21.47
C VAL A 34 12.13 1.79 22.43
N ASP A 35 11.99 2.13 23.72
CA ASP A 35 13.04 1.92 24.73
C ASP A 35 13.37 0.46 25.06
N PRO A 36 12.59 -0.59 24.73
CA PRO A 36 13.07 -1.96 24.92
C PRO A 36 14.32 -2.30 24.09
N TRP A 37 14.58 -1.61 22.98
CA TRP A 37 15.56 -2.03 21.99
C TRP A 37 16.74 -1.09 21.82
N ILE A 38 16.48 0.21 21.86
CA ILE A 38 17.46 1.28 21.67
C ILE A 38 17.18 2.42 22.67
N PRO A 39 18.19 3.16 23.15
CA PRO A 39 18.00 4.24 24.12
C PRO A 39 17.40 5.52 23.51
N TRP A 40 16.57 5.42 22.46
CA TRP A 40 16.11 6.61 21.73
C TRP A 40 15.20 7.51 22.58
N ALA A 41 14.16 6.96 23.22
CA ALA A 41 13.32 7.77 24.10
C ALA A 41 14.02 8.03 25.44
N SER A 42 14.87 7.13 25.91
CA SER A 42 15.68 7.34 27.13
C SER A 42 16.66 8.52 27.04
N LEU A 43 17.03 8.96 25.82
CA LEU A 43 17.85 10.16 25.59
C LEU A 43 17.02 11.46 25.52
N THR A 44 15.69 11.38 25.53
CA THR A 44 14.77 12.52 25.49
C THR A 44 13.71 12.37 26.57
N THR A 45 13.96 12.98 27.73
CA THR A 45 13.15 12.82 28.95
C THR A 45 12.51 14.11 29.43
N ASP A 46 12.95 15.24 28.91
CA ASP A 46 12.46 16.57 29.25
C ASP A 46 12.61 17.53 28.07
N LEU A 47 12.14 18.77 28.24
CA LEU A 47 12.17 19.76 27.17
C LEU A 47 13.60 20.14 26.76
N ALA A 48 14.55 20.15 27.70
CA ALA A 48 15.93 20.50 27.42
C ALA A 48 16.61 19.44 26.54
N THR A 49 16.44 18.16 26.89
CA THR A 49 16.96 17.02 26.12
C THR A 49 16.25 16.84 24.77
N ALA A 50 14.95 17.12 24.69
CA ALA A 50 14.21 17.18 23.42
C ALA A 50 14.76 18.28 22.50
N THR A 51 14.95 19.49 23.04
CA THR A 51 15.54 20.62 22.30
C THR A 51 16.95 20.29 21.82
N ALA A 52 17.79 19.73 22.70
CA ALA A 52 19.14 19.32 22.35
C ALA A 52 19.16 18.24 21.26
N THR A 53 18.23 17.29 21.29
CA THR A 53 18.11 16.24 20.27
C THR A 53 17.77 16.83 18.90
N LEU A 54 16.76 17.71 18.83
CA LEU A 54 16.39 18.36 17.57
C LEU A 54 17.47 19.33 17.09
N GLN A 55 18.14 20.06 17.99
CA GLN A 55 19.27 20.91 17.64
C GLN A 55 20.41 20.10 17.03
N ARG A 56 20.77 18.96 17.63
CA ARG A 56 21.79 18.07 17.07
C ARG A 56 21.48 17.64 15.65
N TYR A 57 20.23 17.31 15.33
CA TYR A 57 19.87 16.97 13.95
C TYR A 57 19.78 18.17 13.01
N ALA A 58 19.44 19.36 13.52
CA ALA A 58 19.54 20.59 12.74
C ALA A 58 21.00 20.84 12.35
N ASP A 59 21.94 20.68 13.29
CA ASP A 59 23.37 20.83 13.05
C ASP A 59 23.88 19.76 12.07
N LEU A 60 23.52 18.49 12.26
CA LEU A 60 23.83 17.40 11.32
C LEU A 60 23.28 17.66 9.92
N SER A 61 22.07 18.20 9.82
CA SER A 61 21.46 18.51 8.53
C SER A 61 22.20 19.65 7.83
N SER A 62 22.64 20.67 8.59
CA SER A 62 23.45 21.77 8.08
C SER A 62 24.84 21.31 7.60
N ALA A 63 25.41 20.32 8.28
CA ALA A 63 26.68 19.69 7.94
C ALA A 63 26.53 18.55 6.90
N ASP A 64 25.32 18.31 6.38
CA ASP A 64 24.99 17.24 5.43
C ASP A 64 25.28 15.80 5.92
N ASN A 65 25.30 15.59 7.24
CA ASN A 65 25.73 14.33 7.88
C ASN A 65 24.60 13.54 8.57
N GLY A 66 23.37 14.06 8.58
CA GLY A 66 22.22 13.39 9.17
C GLY A 66 21.00 14.31 9.18
N ARG A 67 19.79 13.74 9.24
CA ARG A 67 18.52 14.50 9.14
C ARG A 67 17.42 13.76 9.89
N ILE A 68 16.44 14.47 10.42
CA ILE A 68 15.30 13.89 11.14
C ILE A 68 13.98 14.47 10.62
N TYR A 69 12.99 13.59 10.46
CA TYR A 69 11.66 13.93 9.97
C TYR A 69 10.60 13.28 10.86
N GLY A 70 9.53 14.01 11.11
CA GLY A 70 8.35 13.55 11.82
C GLY A 70 7.32 13.00 10.83
N ILE A 71 6.66 11.92 11.21
CA ILE A 71 5.48 11.37 10.55
C ILE A 71 4.26 11.92 11.26
N TRP A 72 3.42 12.64 10.53
CA TRP A 72 2.23 13.30 11.03
C TRP A 72 1.01 12.62 10.47
N LEU A 73 0.08 12.17 11.31
CA LEU A 73 -1.19 11.57 10.94
C LEU A 73 -2.31 12.46 11.47
N ASP A 74 -3.18 12.95 10.59
CA ASP A 74 -4.27 13.88 10.91
C ASP A 74 -3.80 15.08 11.76
N GLY A 75 -2.61 15.59 11.44
CA GLY A 75 -1.98 16.72 12.13
C GLY A 75 -1.28 16.39 13.45
N VAL A 76 -1.26 15.14 13.88
CA VAL A 76 -0.58 14.68 15.11
C VAL A 76 0.73 13.99 14.77
N LEU A 77 1.83 14.37 15.44
CA LEU A 77 3.11 13.65 15.33
C LEU A 77 2.99 12.24 15.96
N VAL A 78 3.09 11.19 15.13
CA VAL A 78 2.92 9.78 15.54
C VAL A 78 4.20 8.94 15.40
N GLY A 79 5.28 9.52 14.89
CA GLY A 79 6.55 8.83 14.74
C GLY A 79 7.56 9.64 13.96
N GLY A 80 8.58 8.98 13.45
CA GLY A 80 9.51 9.62 12.54
C GLY A 80 10.53 8.68 11.92
N VAL A 81 11.26 9.24 10.97
CA VAL A 81 12.38 8.62 10.28
C VAL A 81 13.56 9.57 10.26
N MET A 82 14.76 9.03 10.18
CA MET A 82 15.97 9.82 10.19
C MET A 82 17.06 9.16 9.36
N PHE A 83 17.95 9.97 8.81
CA PHE A 83 19.30 9.53 8.50
C PHE A 83 20.14 9.70 9.76
N THR A 84 20.46 8.60 10.44
CA THR A 84 21.35 8.60 11.63
C THR A 84 22.80 8.93 11.23
N ARG A 85 23.16 8.58 9.99
CA ARG A 85 24.41 8.94 9.32
C ARG A 85 24.14 9.18 7.83
N PHE A 86 24.78 10.19 7.26
CA PHE A 86 24.75 10.47 5.83
C PHE A 86 26.17 10.81 5.38
N ASP A 87 26.85 9.87 4.71
CA ASP A 87 28.26 10.01 4.34
C ASP A 87 28.39 10.05 2.81
N THR A 88 28.36 11.26 2.27
CA THR A 88 28.45 11.51 0.82
C THR A 88 29.79 11.09 0.23
N SER A 89 30.85 11.06 1.04
CA SER A 89 32.19 10.70 0.56
C SER A 89 32.31 9.21 0.23
N SER A 90 31.63 8.36 1.02
CA SER A 90 31.56 6.91 0.78
C SER A 90 30.32 6.49 -0.01
N GLY A 91 29.33 7.38 -0.16
CA GLY A 91 28.04 7.08 -0.78
C GLY A 91 27.16 6.18 0.07
N VAL A 92 27.35 6.18 1.39
CA VAL A 92 26.61 5.34 2.35
C VAL A 92 25.81 6.20 3.32
N CYS A 93 24.55 5.83 3.55
CA CYS A 93 23.74 6.44 4.62
C CYS A 93 22.99 5.37 5.41
N GLU A 94 22.59 5.70 6.63
CA GLU A 94 21.90 4.80 7.54
C GLU A 94 20.53 5.38 7.91
N LEU A 95 19.48 4.58 7.78
CA LEU A 95 18.13 4.93 8.20
C LEU A 95 17.80 4.41 9.59
N GLY A 96 17.09 5.25 10.35
CA GLY A 96 16.40 4.88 11.58
C GLY A 96 14.93 5.28 11.53
N CYS A 97 14.10 4.60 12.32
CA CYS A 97 12.69 4.97 12.48
C CYS A 97 12.21 4.73 13.91
N TRP A 98 11.12 5.40 14.28
CA TRP A 98 10.35 5.10 15.48
C TRP A 98 8.88 5.44 15.25
N LEU A 99 8.00 4.89 16.09
CA LEU A 99 6.55 5.03 15.97
C LEU A 99 5.90 4.84 17.33
N GLU A 100 4.84 5.58 17.60
CA GLU A 100 3.95 5.30 18.73
C GLU A 100 2.86 4.30 18.35
N GLU A 101 2.04 3.88 19.32
CA GLU A 101 0.99 2.88 19.09
C GLU A 101 -0.04 3.34 18.05
N ALA A 102 -0.48 4.60 18.13
CA ALA A 102 -1.45 5.19 17.20
C ALA A 102 -0.96 5.24 15.74
N GLY A 103 0.35 5.17 15.49
CA GLY A 103 0.89 5.12 14.12
C GLY A 103 0.94 3.72 13.51
N GLN A 104 0.73 2.66 14.29
CA GLN A 104 0.87 1.27 13.82
C GLN A 104 -0.26 0.85 12.88
N GLY A 105 -0.01 -0.14 12.02
CA GLY A 105 -1.02 -0.67 11.09
C GLY A 105 -1.26 0.16 9.83
N HIS A 106 -0.79 1.42 9.78
CA HIS A 106 -0.97 2.32 8.64
C HIS A 106 0.15 2.27 7.60
N GLY A 107 1.21 1.46 7.80
CA GLY A 107 2.33 1.38 6.87
C GLY A 107 3.15 2.68 6.72
N LEU A 108 3.05 3.61 7.69
CA LEU A 108 3.65 4.93 7.63
C LEU A 108 5.19 4.91 7.56
N VAL A 109 5.84 4.11 8.42
CA VAL A 109 7.30 3.95 8.43
C VAL A 109 7.81 3.50 7.07
N THR A 110 7.18 2.48 6.47
CA THR A 110 7.59 1.97 5.16
C THR A 110 7.54 3.06 4.10
N ARG A 111 6.46 3.86 4.05
CA ARG A 111 6.31 4.95 3.07
C ARG A 111 7.29 6.08 3.31
N ALA A 112 7.48 6.49 4.56
CA ALA A 112 8.44 7.52 4.93
C ALA A 112 9.88 7.11 4.60
N CYS A 113 10.29 5.89 4.97
CA CYS A 113 11.60 5.37 4.63
C CYS A 113 11.81 5.25 3.11
N ARG A 114 10.79 4.80 2.35
CA ARG A 114 10.86 4.76 0.88
C ARG A 114 11.15 6.14 0.29
N ALA A 115 10.41 7.17 0.72
CA ALA A 115 10.65 8.54 0.25
C ALA A 115 12.09 9.02 0.53
N LEU A 116 12.65 8.66 1.69
CA LEU A 116 14.04 8.97 2.02
C LEU A 116 15.04 8.19 1.16
N ILE A 117 14.81 6.89 0.94
CA ILE A 117 15.69 6.04 0.10
C ILE A 117 15.66 6.54 -1.35
N ASP A 118 14.47 6.83 -1.88
CA ASP A 118 14.29 7.40 -3.21
C ASP A 118 15.12 8.68 -3.35
N TRP A 119 14.95 9.64 -2.43
CA TRP A 119 15.74 10.87 -2.42
C TRP A 119 17.25 10.63 -2.30
N ALA A 120 17.67 9.68 -1.46
CA ALA A 120 19.09 9.35 -1.29
C ALA A 120 19.71 8.82 -2.59
N PHE A 121 19.00 7.98 -3.34
CA PHE A 121 19.52 7.41 -4.58
C PHE A 121 19.35 8.34 -5.78
N THR A 122 18.20 9.00 -5.94
CA THR A 122 17.91 9.80 -7.14
C THR A 122 18.50 11.20 -7.08
N GLU A 123 18.27 11.92 -5.98
CA GLU A 123 18.70 13.32 -5.85
C GLU A 123 20.13 13.43 -5.32
N ARG A 124 20.50 12.53 -4.41
CA ARG A 124 21.80 12.60 -3.72
C ARG A 124 22.86 11.69 -4.30
N GLY A 125 22.50 10.76 -5.19
CA GLY A 125 23.45 9.84 -5.83
C GLY A 125 24.16 8.91 -4.85
N MET A 126 23.53 8.60 -3.71
CA MET A 126 24.07 7.63 -2.76
C MET A 126 24.07 6.24 -3.41
N ASN A 127 25.00 5.37 -2.98
CA ASN A 127 25.11 4.01 -3.51
C ASN A 127 24.45 2.97 -2.60
N ARG A 128 24.41 3.22 -1.29
CA ARG A 128 23.98 2.25 -0.28
C ARG A 128 23.19 2.90 0.85
N VAL A 129 22.05 2.32 1.19
CA VAL A 129 21.30 2.64 2.41
C VAL A 129 21.35 1.45 3.35
N GLU A 130 21.73 1.71 4.60
CA GLU A 130 21.81 0.72 5.66
C GLU A 130 20.69 0.86 6.68
N TRP A 131 20.41 -0.23 7.38
CA TRP A 131 19.48 -0.30 8.50
C TRP A 131 20.05 -1.20 9.58
N TRP A 132 20.26 -0.64 10.77
CA TRP A 132 20.87 -1.34 11.89
C TRP A 132 19.82 -1.55 12.97
N ALA A 133 19.58 -2.81 13.33
CA ALA A 133 18.56 -3.16 14.31
C ALA A 133 19.09 -4.16 15.33
N SER A 134 18.62 -4.04 16.58
CA SER A 134 18.77 -5.13 17.55
C SER A 134 18.19 -6.42 16.97
N ALA A 135 18.90 -7.54 17.08
CA ALA A 135 18.42 -8.81 16.53
C ALA A 135 17.09 -9.27 17.17
N GLY A 136 16.85 -8.91 18.44
CA GLY A 136 15.58 -9.17 19.12
C GLY A 136 14.42 -8.26 18.66
N ASN A 137 14.71 -7.13 18.00
CA ASN A 137 13.68 -6.19 17.55
C ASN A 137 13.07 -6.64 16.22
N THR A 138 12.18 -7.64 16.31
CA THR A 138 11.49 -8.24 15.16
C THR A 138 10.66 -7.23 14.35
N ARG A 139 10.14 -6.17 14.98
CA ARG A 139 9.40 -5.10 14.28
C ARG A 139 10.33 -4.26 13.39
N SER A 140 11.51 -3.92 13.89
CA SER A 140 12.52 -3.18 13.13
C SER A 140 13.08 -4.01 11.97
N THR A 141 13.46 -5.27 12.22
CA THR A 141 13.95 -6.16 11.15
C THR A 141 12.87 -6.49 10.12
N ALA A 142 11.60 -6.59 10.52
CA ALA A 142 10.48 -6.69 9.57
C ALA A 142 10.32 -5.44 8.70
N SER A 143 10.68 -4.26 9.20
CA SER A 143 10.64 -3.02 8.42
C SER A 143 11.72 -3.01 7.32
N ALA A 144 12.95 -3.41 7.66
CA ALA A 144 14.03 -3.59 6.68
C ALA A 144 13.62 -4.59 5.56
N ARG A 145 13.01 -5.73 5.93
CA ARG A 145 12.50 -6.71 4.94
C ARG A 145 11.43 -6.13 4.02
N ARG A 146 10.47 -5.37 4.54
CA ARG A 146 9.41 -4.72 3.73
C ARG A 146 9.96 -3.67 2.77
N LEU A 147 11.10 -3.08 3.11
CA LEU A 147 11.84 -2.19 2.23
C LEU A 147 12.64 -2.95 1.17
N GLY A 148 12.66 -4.28 1.18
CA GLY A 148 13.43 -5.07 0.21
C GLY A 148 14.94 -5.08 0.49
N MET A 149 15.34 -4.75 1.73
CA MET A 149 16.75 -4.81 2.13
C MET A 149 17.22 -6.25 2.33
N THR A 150 18.47 -6.50 1.99
CA THR A 150 19.20 -7.75 2.24
C THR A 150 19.85 -7.71 3.62
N ARG A 151 19.86 -8.84 4.33
CA ARG A 151 20.58 -8.98 5.60
C ARG A 151 22.04 -9.30 5.32
N ASP A 152 22.92 -8.34 5.54
CA ASP A 152 24.35 -8.50 5.31
C ASP A 152 25.02 -9.34 6.40
N GLY A 153 24.51 -9.29 7.64
CA GLY A 153 25.05 -10.10 8.72
C GLY A 153 24.58 -9.73 10.12
N VAL A 154 25.21 -10.38 11.11
CA VAL A 154 24.97 -10.16 12.54
C VAL A 154 26.27 -9.80 13.22
N LEU A 155 26.29 -8.65 13.88
CA LEU A 155 27.35 -8.21 14.76
C LEU A 155 27.02 -8.70 16.17
N ARG A 156 27.69 -9.78 16.60
CA ARG A 156 27.47 -10.41 17.91
C ARG A 156 27.91 -9.48 19.05
N GLN A 157 27.06 -9.38 20.08
CA GLN A 157 27.29 -8.58 21.28
C GLN A 157 27.77 -7.17 20.97
N ARG A 158 27.22 -6.49 19.96
CA ARG A 158 27.71 -5.20 19.47
C ARG A 158 27.60 -4.10 20.52
N TYR A 159 26.46 -3.97 21.20
CA TYR A 159 26.20 -2.82 22.07
C TYR A 159 25.64 -3.21 23.45
N PRO A 160 26.07 -2.53 24.53
CA PRO A 160 25.49 -2.72 25.85
C PRO A 160 24.18 -1.93 25.98
N TYR A 161 23.13 -2.56 26.48
CA TYR A 161 21.88 -1.90 26.81
C TYR A 161 21.10 -2.67 27.88
N ARG A 162 20.61 -1.96 28.91
CA ARG A 162 19.90 -2.54 30.07
C ARG A 162 20.64 -3.71 30.73
N GLY A 163 21.96 -3.57 30.89
CA GLY A 163 22.81 -4.57 31.56
C GLY A 163 23.15 -5.81 30.72
N LEU A 164 22.67 -5.90 29.47
CA LEU A 164 22.97 -7.00 28.55
C LEU A 164 23.71 -6.48 27.31
N ARG A 165 24.50 -7.35 26.66
CA ARG A 165 25.04 -7.06 25.33
C ARG A 165 24.12 -7.64 24.27
N HIS A 166 23.75 -6.82 23.30
CA HIS A 166 22.80 -7.17 22.25
C HIS A 166 23.51 -7.38 20.91
N ASP A 167 23.06 -8.38 20.17
CA ASP A 167 23.43 -8.59 18.77
C ASP A 167 22.75 -7.51 17.90
N SER A 168 23.42 -7.09 16.83
CA SER A 168 22.84 -6.18 15.84
C SER A 168 22.83 -6.82 14.46
N GLU A 169 21.67 -6.82 13.83
CA GLU A 169 21.56 -7.16 12.43
C GLU A 169 21.82 -5.93 11.57
N VAL A 170 22.65 -6.11 10.55
CA VAL A 170 22.93 -5.10 9.54
C VAL A 170 22.20 -5.50 8.27
N TRP A 171 21.37 -4.59 7.78
CA TRP A 171 20.63 -4.73 6.54
C TRP A 171 21.04 -3.63 5.58
N SER A 172 20.99 -3.89 4.27
CA SER A 172 21.26 -2.88 3.27
C SER A 172 20.45 -3.06 1.99
N VAL A 173 20.35 -1.98 1.22
CA VAL A 173 19.93 -2.02 -0.18
C VAL A 173 20.85 -1.13 -1.00
N LEU A 174 21.19 -1.58 -2.21
CA LEU A 174 22.04 -0.85 -3.15
C LEU A 174 21.20 -0.06 -4.15
N ALA A 175 21.75 1.02 -4.68
CA ALA A 175 21.06 1.87 -5.66
C ALA A 175 20.58 1.08 -6.89
N GLN A 176 21.40 0.13 -7.39
CA GLN A 176 21.06 -0.72 -8.53
C GLN A 176 19.95 -1.75 -8.24
N GLU A 177 19.74 -2.10 -6.97
CA GLU A 177 18.71 -3.04 -6.52
C GLU A 177 17.39 -2.32 -6.25
N TRP A 178 17.42 -1.00 -6.18
CA TRP A 178 16.28 -0.16 -5.90
C TRP A 178 15.55 0.16 -7.21
N PRO A 179 14.36 -0.42 -7.50
CA PRO A 179 13.58 -0.05 -8.66
C PRO A 179 13.41 1.48 -8.87
N PRO A 180 13.30 1.97 -10.10
CA PRO A 180 13.13 3.39 -10.37
C PRO A 180 11.84 3.94 -9.75
N ALA A 181 11.82 5.21 -9.34
CA ALA A 181 10.62 5.87 -8.80
C ALA A 181 9.41 5.80 -9.76
N GLY A 182 9.65 5.74 -11.08
CA GLY A 182 8.61 5.59 -12.11
C GLY A 182 8.08 4.15 -12.32
N ASP A 183 8.72 3.15 -11.73
CA ASP A 183 8.33 1.73 -11.82
C ASP A 183 7.52 1.28 -10.57
N ARG A 184 7.08 2.25 -9.75
CA ARG A 184 6.67 2.03 -8.36
C ARG A 184 5.51 2.88 -7.89
N SER A 185 4.39 2.84 -8.59
CA SER A 185 3.15 3.30 -7.99
C SER A 185 2.78 2.37 -6.82
N ALA A 186 3.03 2.82 -5.59
CA ALA A 186 1.96 2.71 -4.60
C ALA A 186 0.72 3.31 -5.28
N PRO A 187 -0.45 2.65 -5.22
CA PRO A 187 -1.58 3.12 -5.99
C PRO A 187 -1.87 4.57 -5.65
N SER A 188 -1.74 5.44 -6.65
CA SER A 188 -2.25 6.80 -6.50
C SER A 188 -3.75 6.68 -6.22
N SER A 189 -4.33 7.61 -5.47
CA SER A 189 -5.79 7.67 -5.31
C SER A 189 -6.52 7.63 -6.66
N GLY A 190 -5.88 8.13 -7.73
CA GLY A 190 -6.32 8.01 -9.12
C GLY A 190 -6.36 6.58 -9.66
N ASP A 191 -5.38 5.73 -9.35
CA ASP A 191 -5.34 4.34 -9.86
C ASP A 191 -6.46 3.49 -9.29
N ARG A 192 -6.68 3.60 -7.97
CA ARG A 192 -7.79 2.90 -7.34
C ARG A 192 -9.12 3.44 -7.87
N ALA A 193 -9.28 4.75 -8.02
CA ALA A 193 -10.49 5.35 -8.58
C ALA A 193 -10.74 4.93 -10.05
N GLU A 194 -9.70 4.76 -10.86
CA GLU A 194 -9.82 4.26 -12.22
C GLU A 194 -10.25 2.79 -12.24
N ILE A 195 -9.62 1.94 -11.42
CA ILE A 195 -10.00 0.52 -11.28
C ILE A 195 -11.44 0.37 -10.75
N ASP A 196 -11.83 1.18 -9.77
CA ASP A 196 -13.21 1.21 -9.25
C ASP A 196 -14.19 1.58 -10.36
N ARG A 197 -13.88 2.61 -11.17
CA ARG A 197 -14.70 2.98 -12.34
C ARG A 197 -14.80 1.86 -13.37
N LEU A 198 -13.72 1.17 -13.67
CA LEU A 198 -13.74 0.04 -14.63
C LEU A 198 -14.64 -1.09 -14.11
N ALA A 199 -14.54 -1.42 -12.83
CA ALA A 199 -15.41 -2.41 -12.19
C ALA A 199 -16.89 -2.00 -12.26
N ASP A 200 -17.21 -0.74 -11.91
CA ASP A 200 -18.56 -0.20 -11.98
C ASP A 200 -19.14 -0.23 -13.39
N LEU A 201 -18.35 0.14 -14.40
CA LEU A 201 -18.75 0.09 -15.81
C LEU A 201 -19.05 -1.35 -16.25
N PHE A 202 -18.21 -2.31 -15.86
CA PHE A 202 -18.44 -3.71 -16.18
C PHE A 202 -19.74 -4.23 -15.57
N MET A 203 -19.96 -4.01 -14.27
CA MET A 203 -21.17 -4.46 -13.57
C MET A 203 -22.42 -3.76 -14.14
N GLY A 204 -22.30 -2.47 -14.43
CA GLY A 204 -23.35 -1.66 -15.03
C GLY A 204 -23.76 -2.09 -16.44
N SER A 205 -22.84 -2.65 -17.23
CA SER A 205 -23.07 -3.00 -18.64
C SER A 205 -24.24 -3.97 -18.87
N PHE A 206 -24.56 -4.80 -17.87
CA PHE A 206 -25.64 -5.78 -17.96
C PHE A 206 -27.00 -5.24 -17.53
N THR A 207 -27.06 -4.04 -16.94
CA THR A 207 -28.27 -3.53 -16.29
C THR A 207 -29.34 -3.16 -17.31
N ASN A 208 -30.52 -3.77 -17.20
CA ASN A 208 -31.70 -3.44 -18.03
C ASN A 208 -32.96 -3.09 -17.21
N THR A 209 -32.76 -2.61 -15.99
CA THR A 209 -33.82 -2.07 -15.13
C THR A 209 -34.18 -0.63 -15.48
N GLY A 210 -35.42 -0.23 -15.20
CA GLY A 210 -35.85 1.19 -15.25
C GLY A 210 -35.74 1.84 -16.64
N GLY A 211 -35.89 1.05 -17.72
CA GLY A 211 -35.78 1.54 -19.10
C GLY A 211 -34.35 1.72 -19.61
N ARG A 212 -33.33 1.31 -18.83
CA ARG A 212 -31.94 1.25 -19.32
C ARG A 212 -31.78 0.12 -20.34
N HIS A 213 -30.97 0.38 -21.36
CA HIS A 213 -30.55 -0.64 -22.30
C HIS A 213 -29.16 -1.16 -21.91
N PRO A 214 -28.95 -2.49 -21.94
CA PRO A 214 -27.63 -3.08 -21.67
C PRO A 214 -26.66 -2.72 -22.81
N ASP A 215 -25.41 -2.40 -22.47
CA ASP A 215 -24.35 -2.07 -23.42
C ASP A 215 -23.14 -2.97 -23.16
N LEU A 216 -23.15 -4.16 -23.76
CA LEU A 216 -22.04 -5.11 -23.57
C LEU A 216 -20.87 -4.83 -24.51
N GLN A 217 -20.98 -3.89 -25.46
CA GLN A 217 -19.86 -3.55 -26.33
C GLN A 217 -18.76 -2.83 -25.55
N VAL A 218 -19.12 -2.08 -24.49
CA VAL A 218 -18.15 -1.45 -23.58
C VAL A 218 -17.15 -2.46 -22.99
N ILE A 219 -17.53 -3.73 -22.82
CA ILE A 219 -16.66 -4.77 -22.26
C ILE A 219 -15.39 -4.95 -23.11
N ARG A 220 -15.47 -4.75 -24.44
CA ARG A 220 -14.32 -4.81 -25.35
C ARG A 220 -13.32 -3.68 -25.12
N GLU A 221 -13.81 -2.56 -24.62
CA GLU A 221 -12.98 -1.41 -24.26
C GLU A 221 -12.42 -1.56 -22.84
N LEU A 222 -13.16 -2.20 -21.93
CA LEU A 222 -12.70 -2.42 -20.55
C LEU A 222 -11.58 -3.46 -20.47
N PHE A 223 -11.60 -4.48 -21.32
CA PHE A 223 -10.60 -5.55 -21.34
C PHE A 223 -9.45 -5.28 -22.34
N VAL A 224 -8.32 -5.95 -22.11
CA VAL A 224 -7.33 -6.17 -23.17
C VAL A 224 -7.90 -7.12 -24.24
N PRO A 225 -7.44 -7.08 -25.50
CA PRO A 225 -8.00 -7.91 -26.57
C PRO A 225 -8.01 -9.41 -26.26
N GLU A 226 -6.99 -9.92 -25.57
CA GLU A 226 -6.85 -11.32 -25.16
C GLU A 226 -7.46 -11.63 -23.78
N GLY A 227 -8.38 -10.77 -23.33
CA GLY A 227 -9.04 -10.90 -22.03
C GLY A 227 -9.76 -12.24 -21.86
N THR A 228 -9.59 -12.86 -20.68
CA THR A 228 -10.19 -14.18 -20.37
C THR A 228 -11.21 -14.07 -19.24
N ILE A 229 -12.37 -14.70 -19.42
CA ILE A 229 -13.46 -14.69 -18.46
C ILE A 229 -13.83 -16.13 -18.07
N VAL A 230 -13.88 -16.43 -16.77
CA VAL A 230 -14.09 -17.78 -16.24
C VAL A 230 -15.34 -17.83 -15.35
N SER A 231 -16.28 -18.72 -15.69
CA SER A 231 -17.46 -19.01 -14.88
C SER A 231 -17.24 -20.29 -14.07
N ASN A 232 -17.33 -20.22 -12.74
CA ASN A 232 -17.22 -21.38 -11.84
C ASN A 232 -18.57 -21.80 -11.22
N THR A 233 -19.69 -21.48 -11.85
CA THR A 233 -21.04 -21.67 -11.29
C THR A 233 -21.64 -23.06 -11.57
N GLY A 234 -20.94 -23.92 -12.32
CA GLY A 234 -21.40 -25.24 -12.75
C GLY A 234 -20.57 -26.38 -12.16
N ASN A 235 -20.70 -27.59 -12.73
CA ASN A 235 -19.89 -28.73 -12.31
C ASN A 235 -18.42 -28.57 -12.69
N ASP A 236 -18.15 -27.96 -13.85
CA ASP A 236 -16.83 -27.71 -14.40
C ASP A 236 -16.65 -26.21 -14.72
N PRO A 237 -15.45 -25.64 -14.54
CA PRO A 237 -15.16 -24.26 -14.93
C PRO A 237 -15.32 -24.06 -16.44
N VAL A 238 -16.02 -23.00 -16.83
CA VAL A 238 -16.16 -22.60 -18.24
C VAL A 238 -15.27 -21.39 -18.51
N ILE A 239 -14.28 -21.55 -19.38
CA ILE A 239 -13.34 -20.50 -19.80
C ILE A 239 -13.81 -19.93 -21.14
N MET A 240 -13.93 -18.61 -21.22
CA MET A 240 -14.42 -17.88 -22.39
C MET A 240 -13.45 -16.75 -22.74
N ASP A 241 -13.35 -16.46 -24.03
CA ASP A 241 -12.89 -15.16 -24.50
C ASP A 241 -14.02 -14.11 -24.38
N LEU A 242 -13.74 -12.87 -24.79
CA LEU A 242 -14.71 -11.78 -24.69
C LEU A 242 -15.94 -12.00 -25.59
N ASP A 243 -15.77 -12.55 -26.79
CA ASP A 243 -16.89 -12.77 -27.73
C ASP A 243 -17.84 -13.84 -27.23
N ALA A 244 -17.29 -14.99 -26.82
CA ALA A 244 -18.03 -16.10 -26.22
C ALA A 244 -18.75 -15.69 -24.93
N PHE A 245 -18.21 -14.70 -24.19
CA PHE A 245 -18.89 -14.14 -23.04
C PHE A 245 -20.01 -13.15 -23.40
N ILE A 246 -19.76 -12.23 -24.34
CA ILE A 246 -20.66 -11.10 -24.67
C ILE A 246 -21.89 -11.55 -25.46
N GLU A 247 -21.72 -12.28 -26.55
CA GLU A 247 -22.81 -12.54 -27.50
C GLU A 247 -24.02 -13.27 -26.89
N PRO A 248 -23.85 -14.32 -26.05
CA PRO A 248 -24.99 -14.99 -25.43
C PRO A 248 -25.74 -14.09 -24.45
N ARG A 249 -25.01 -13.25 -23.72
CA ARG A 249 -25.58 -12.32 -22.72
C ARG A 249 -26.31 -11.17 -23.38
N GLN A 250 -25.77 -10.64 -24.49
CA GLN A 250 -26.43 -9.59 -25.26
C GLN A 250 -27.79 -10.07 -25.76
N ARG A 251 -27.86 -11.28 -26.32
CA ARG A 251 -29.13 -11.86 -26.77
C ARG A 251 -30.10 -12.00 -25.60
N MET A 252 -29.68 -12.68 -24.54
CA MET A 252 -30.52 -12.93 -23.37
C MET A 252 -31.07 -11.67 -22.69
N LEU A 253 -30.29 -10.58 -22.68
CA LEU A 253 -30.70 -9.30 -22.07
C LEU A 253 -31.58 -8.44 -22.99
N THR A 254 -31.72 -8.81 -24.27
CA THR A 254 -32.46 -8.02 -25.28
C THR A 254 -33.63 -8.76 -25.94
N ASP A 255 -33.67 -10.09 -25.89
CA ASP A 255 -34.76 -10.91 -26.45
C ASP A 255 -35.93 -11.16 -25.48
N GLY A 256 -35.82 -10.66 -24.26
CA GLY A 256 -36.83 -10.82 -23.20
C GLY A 256 -36.62 -12.03 -22.29
N THR A 257 -35.61 -12.86 -22.52
CA THR A 257 -35.28 -13.98 -21.63
C THR A 257 -34.85 -13.49 -20.24
N LEU A 258 -34.07 -12.42 -20.15
CA LEU A 258 -33.63 -11.83 -18.88
C LEU A 258 -33.99 -10.35 -18.82
N THR A 259 -34.97 -10.01 -17.99
CA THR A 259 -35.51 -8.66 -17.83
C THR A 259 -35.36 -8.17 -16.39
N GLU A 260 -35.44 -6.85 -16.19
CA GLU A 260 -35.26 -6.20 -14.89
C GLU A 260 -33.99 -6.65 -14.15
N PHE A 261 -32.95 -6.98 -14.92
CA PHE A 261 -31.69 -7.50 -14.43
C PHE A 261 -30.77 -6.37 -14.02
N SER A 262 -30.14 -6.56 -12.87
CA SER A 262 -29.06 -5.74 -12.36
C SER A 262 -28.11 -6.62 -11.58
N GLU A 263 -26.82 -6.34 -11.71
CA GLU A 263 -25.75 -6.93 -10.89
C GLU A 263 -24.93 -5.77 -10.31
N TRP A 264 -24.64 -5.82 -9.02
CA TRP A 264 -23.92 -4.76 -8.32
C TRP A 264 -22.99 -5.33 -7.26
N GLU A 265 -21.96 -4.56 -6.97
CA GLU A 265 -20.97 -4.91 -5.97
C GLU A 265 -21.46 -4.52 -4.56
N VAL A 266 -21.29 -5.42 -3.59
CA VAL A 266 -21.63 -5.19 -2.17
C VAL A 266 -20.39 -4.76 -1.40
N SER A 267 -19.26 -5.40 -1.67
CA SER A 267 -17.97 -5.07 -1.07
C SER A 267 -16.84 -5.40 -2.03
N ALA A 268 -15.73 -4.68 -1.91
CA ALA A 268 -14.53 -4.99 -2.67
C ALA A 268 -13.23 -4.63 -1.97
N ARG A 269 -12.18 -5.32 -2.38
CA ARG A 269 -10.80 -5.11 -1.97
C ARG A 269 -9.90 -5.11 -3.19
N THR A 270 -9.23 -3.98 -3.44
CA THR A 270 -8.28 -3.84 -4.54
C THR A 270 -6.85 -3.79 -4.02
N GLU A 271 -6.00 -4.70 -4.52
CA GLU A 271 -4.56 -4.71 -4.32
C GLU A 271 -3.86 -4.29 -5.61
N ILE A 272 -2.91 -3.35 -5.52
CA ILE A 272 -2.22 -2.77 -6.68
C ILE A 272 -0.72 -2.94 -6.47
N PHE A 273 -0.05 -3.53 -7.47
CA PHE A 273 1.37 -3.85 -7.51
C PHE A 273 1.98 -3.26 -8.78
N GLY A 274 2.35 -1.97 -8.73
CA GLY A 274 2.90 -1.25 -9.89
C GLY A 274 1.89 -1.18 -11.04
N SER A 275 2.17 -1.89 -12.13
CA SER A 275 1.33 -1.96 -13.34
C SER A 275 0.34 -3.14 -13.35
N VAL A 276 0.20 -3.87 -12.25
CA VAL A 276 -0.75 -4.99 -12.10
C VAL A 276 -1.65 -4.73 -10.90
N ALA A 277 -2.93 -5.09 -10.98
CA ALA A 277 -3.83 -5.05 -9.83
C ALA A 277 -4.75 -6.27 -9.78
N HIS A 278 -5.21 -6.61 -8.58
CA HIS A 278 -6.26 -7.59 -8.35
C HIS A 278 -7.38 -6.96 -7.53
N ARG A 279 -8.63 -7.13 -7.98
CA ARG A 279 -9.83 -6.81 -7.22
C ARG A 279 -10.52 -8.10 -6.81
N PHE A 280 -10.93 -8.15 -5.55
CA PHE A 280 -11.77 -9.19 -4.98
C PHE A 280 -13.10 -8.55 -4.61
N SER A 281 -14.18 -9.07 -5.16
CA SER A 281 -15.52 -8.47 -5.08
C SER A 281 -16.52 -9.47 -4.56
N GLU A 282 -17.34 -9.06 -3.60
CA GLU A 282 -18.60 -9.70 -3.28
C GLU A 282 -19.71 -8.97 -4.04
N TYR A 283 -20.58 -9.71 -4.71
CA TYR A 283 -21.60 -9.11 -5.56
C TYR A 283 -22.98 -9.71 -5.31
N ARG A 284 -24.02 -8.95 -5.66
CA ARG A 284 -25.41 -9.39 -5.71
C ARG A 284 -25.99 -9.16 -7.09
N LYS A 285 -26.97 -9.98 -7.44
CA LYS A 285 -27.75 -9.85 -8.66
C LYS A 285 -29.22 -10.10 -8.40
N SER A 286 -30.06 -9.48 -9.20
CA SER A 286 -31.49 -9.78 -9.24
C SER A 286 -32.01 -9.57 -10.64
N GLY A 287 -33.07 -10.28 -11.00
CA GLY A 287 -33.77 -10.08 -12.26
C GLY A 287 -34.92 -11.05 -12.43
N THR A 288 -35.51 -11.02 -13.61
CA THR A 288 -36.61 -11.91 -14.01
C THR A 288 -36.14 -12.71 -15.21
N ARG A 289 -35.98 -14.02 -15.03
CA ARG A 289 -35.59 -14.95 -16.09
C ARG A 289 -36.81 -15.78 -16.49
N ASP A 290 -37.18 -15.73 -17.77
CA ASP A 290 -38.34 -16.45 -18.31
C ASP A 290 -39.62 -16.25 -17.48
N GLY A 291 -39.84 -15.02 -17.02
CA GLY A 291 -40.98 -14.64 -16.18
C GLY A 291 -40.85 -14.98 -14.69
N VAL A 292 -39.77 -15.63 -14.26
CA VAL A 292 -39.53 -15.99 -12.86
C VAL A 292 -38.50 -15.05 -12.22
N ARG A 293 -38.90 -14.38 -11.14
CA ARG A 293 -38.02 -13.50 -10.36
C ARG A 293 -36.96 -14.33 -9.62
N PHE A 294 -35.72 -13.86 -9.61
CA PHE A 294 -34.64 -14.45 -8.83
C PHE A 294 -33.74 -13.38 -8.19
N GLU A 295 -33.03 -13.80 -7.15
CA GLU A 295 -31.92 -13.08 -6.54
C GLU A 295 -30.73 -14.02 -6.39
N GLY A 296 -29.52 -13.49 -6.51
CA GLY A 296 -28.28 -14.26 -6.36
C GLY A 296 -27.18 -13.41 -5.75
N HIS A 297 -26.14 -14.09 -5.28
CA HIS A 297 -24.91 -13.46 -4.79
C HIS A 297 -23.72 -14.36 -5.08
N GLY A 298 -22.52 -13.80 -5.05
CA GLY A 298 -21.31 -14.55 -5.32
C GLY A 298 -20.06 -13.74 -5.08
N HIS A 299 -18.93 -14.34 -5.44
CA HIS A 299 -17.62 -13.71 -5.38
C HIS A 299 -17.02 -13.66 -6.77
N LYS A 300 -16.22 -12.62 -7.01
CA LYS A 300 -15.54 -12.38 -8.28
C LYS A 300 -14.13 -11.92 -8.00
N THR A 301 -13.18 -12.41 -8.78
CA THR A 301 -11.82 -11.90 -8.82
C THR A 301 -11.56 -11.31 -10.19
N THR A 302 -10.86 -10.19 -10.24
CA THR A 302 -10.53 -9.52 -11.51
C THR A 302 -9.10 -9.04 -11.46
N GLN A 303 -8.33 -9.40 -12.48
CA GLN A 303 -6.99 -8.91 -12.69
C GLN A 303 -7.02 -7.72 -13.66
N PHE A 304 -6.21 -6.71 -13.37
CA PHE A 304 -6.03 -5.53 -14.18
C PHE A 304 -4.57 -5.35 -14.55
N LEU A 305 -4.33 -4.78 -15.73
CA LEU A 305 -3.03 -4.40 -16.25
C LEU A 305 -3.05 -2.92 -16.64
N ARG A 306 -2.00 -2.19 -16.29
CA ARG A 306 -1.79 -0.82 -16.76
C ARG A 306 -1.21 -0.85 -18.16
N THR A 307 -1.93 -0.28 -19.11
CA THR A 307 -1.48 -0.09 -20.50
C THR A 307 -1.07 1.36 -20.73
N ARG A 308 -0.56 1.67 -21.93
CA ARG A 308 -0.31 3.07 -22.33
C ARG A 308 -1.58 3.93 -22.35
N ALA A 309 -2.75 3.31 -22.48
CA ALA A 309 -4.05 3.98 -22.55
C ALA A 309 -4.80 4.02 -21.21
N GLY A 310 -4.17 3.57 -20.11
CA GLY A 310 -4.80 3.43 -18.80
C GLY A 310 -4.96 1.98 -18.37
N TRP A 311 -5.66 1.77 -17.25
CA TRP A 311 -5.94 0.44 -16.71
C TRP A 311 -6.93 -0.31 -17.60
N ARG A 312 -6.72 -1.63 -17.75
CA ARG A 312 -7.60 -2.56 -18.47
C ARG A 312 -7.76 -3.84 -17.67
N MET A 313 -8.89 -4.51 -17.80
CA MET A 313 -9.11 -5.86 -17.27
C MET A 313 -8.35 -6.87 -18.13
N SER A 314 -7.62 -7.80 -17.52
CA SER A 314 -6.93 -8.89 -18.22
C SER A 314 -7.62 -10.23 -18.03
N SER A 315 -8.13 -10.49 -16.82
CA SER A 315 -8.89 -11.69 -16.55
C SER A 315 -9.92 -11.49 -15.45
N MET A 316 -10.96 -12.32 -15.48
CA MET A 316 -12.00 -12.34 -14.47
C MET A 316 -12.47 -13.77 -14.21
N ALA A 317 -12.68 -14.12 -12.95
CA ALA A 317 -13.34 -15.36 -12.57
C ALA A 317 -14.43 -15.07 -11.54
N TRP A 318 -15.56 -15.76 -11.61
CA TRP A 318 -16.59 -15.65 -10.56
C TRP A 318 -17.17 -17.01 -10.18
N ASP A 319 -17.70 -17.04 -8.97
CA ASP A 319 -18.40 -18.18 -8.37
C ASP A 319 -19.69 -17.68 -7.70
N ASP A 320 -20.78 -18.40 -7.94
CA ASP A 320 -22.09 -18.08 -7.39
C ASP A 320 -22.26 -18.85 -6.09
N ALA A 321 -22.68 -18.17 -5.02
CA ALA A 321 -23.03 -18.87 -3.81
C ALA A 321 -24.23 -19.81 -4.07
N PRO A 322 -24.22 -21.05 -3.56
CA PRO A 322 -25.29 -21.99 -3.81
C PRO A 322 -26.62 -21.43 -3.29
N HIS A 323 -27.69 -21.59 -4.07
CA HIS A 323 -29.04 -21.29 -3.61
C HIS A 323 -29.35 -22.14 -2.37
N ARG A 324 -29.41 -21.51 -1.19
CA ARG A 324 -30.09 -22.13 -0.05
C ARG A 324 -31.57 -22.20 -0.42
N LEU A 325 -32.06 -23.40 -0.72
CA LEU A 325 -33.50 -23.64 -0.73
C LEU A 325 -34.04 -23.25 0.65
N PRO A 326 -35.16 -22.51 0.76
CA PRO A 326 -35.79 -22.29 2.03
C PRO A 326 -36.18 -23.65 2.62
N GLY A 327 -35.70 -23.93 3.84
CA GLY A 327 -36.13 -25.06 4.64
C GLY A 327 -37.50 -24.84 5.25
#